data_AF-A0ABD6CV72-F1
#
_entry.id   AF-A0ABD6CV72-F1
#
_cell.length_a   1.000
_cell.length_b   1.000
_cell.length_c   1.000
_cell.angle_alpha   90.00
_cell.angle_beta   90.00
_cell.angle_gamma   90.00
#
_symmetry.space_group_name_H-M   'P 1'
#
loop_
_entity.id
_entity.type
_entity.pdbx_description
1 polymer ?
#
loop_
_entity_poly.entity_id
_entity_poly.type
_entity_poly.pdbx_seq_one_letter_code
_entity_poly.pdbx_strand_id
1 'polypeptide(L)'
;PAAAGDRSYEDAREYLTRFVGVGEKVADCVLLFSLGYLEAVPLDTWIRSAIADHYPDCDRGSYAETSRAIRERLGGEYAGYAQTYLFYYLRAGGE
;
A
#
# COMPACT_ATOMS: atom_id res chain seq x y z
N PRO A 1 15.69 5.90 -7.45
CA PRO A 1 14.22 6.07 -7.47
C PRO A 1 13.65 6.51 -8.82
N ALA A 2 14.25 7.46 -9.56
CA ALA A 2 13.70 7.92 -10.86
C ALA A 2 13.48 6.78 -11.87
N ALA A 3 14.38 5.81 -11.93
CA ALA A 3 14.25 4.61 -12.78
C ALA A 3 13.10 3.65 -12.41
N ALA A 4 12.42 3.90 -11.29
CA ALA A 4 11.21 3.18 -10.90
C ALA A 4 9.96 3.75 -11.56
N GLY A 5 9.91 5.06 -11.86
CA GLY A 5 8.70 5.77 -12.31
C GLY A 5 8.19 5.38 -13.70
N ASP A 6 9.04 4.77 -14.53
CA ASP A 6 8.67 4.31 -15.88
C ASP A 6 8.25 2.83 -15.92
N ARG A 7 7.95 2.22 -14.76
CA ARG A 7 7.64 0.79 -14.62
C ARG A 7 6.19 0.56 -14.21
N SER A 8 5.69 -0.67 -14.43
CA SER A 8 4.46 -1.13 -13.78
C SER A 8 4.61 -1.06 -12.25
N TYR A 9 3.52 -0.94 -11.50
CA TYR A 9 3.59 -0.84 -10.04
C TYR A 9 4.35 -2.03 -9.41
N GLU A 10 4.06 -3.25 -9.84
CA GLU A 10 4.71 -4.46 -9.33
C GLU A 10 6.22 -4.43 -9.59
N ASP A 11 6.64 -4.06 -10.82
CA ASP A 11 8.05 -3.95 -11.19
C ASP A 11 8.76 -2.79 -10.47
N ALA A 12 8.06 -1.68 -10.26
CA ALA A 12 8.57 -0.52 -9.54
C ALA A 12 8.80 -0.86 -8.07
N ARG A 13 7.86 -1.60 -7.44
CA ARG A 13 7.99 -2.10 -6.07
C ARG A 13 9.17 -3.05 -5.94
N GLU A 14 9.28 -4.04 -6.83
CA GLU A 14 10.40 -4.99 -6.85
C GLU A 14 11.74 -4.29 -7.07
N TYR A 15 11.78 -3.27 -7.92
CA TYR A 15 13.00 -2.48 -8.11
C TYR A 15 13.41 -1.74 -6.83
N LEU A 16 12.46 -1.13 -6.13
CA LEU A 16 12.73 -0.37 -4.90
C LEU A 16 13.16 -1.26 -3.74
N THR A 17 12.68 -2.51 -3.64
CA THR A 17 13.09 -3.44 -2.58
C THR A 17 14.54 -3.94 -2.71
N ARG A 18 15.22 -3.64 -3.83
CA ARG A 18 16.65 -3.95 -4.01
C ARG A 18 17.58 -3.02 -3.22
N PHE A 19 17.08 -1.88 -2.74
CA PHE A 19 17.86 -0.97 -1.91
C PHE A 19 17.92 -1.46 -0.47
N VAL A 20 19.11 -1.41 0.15
CA VAL A 20 19.33 -1.85 1.53
C VAL A 20 18.39 -1.10 2.48
N GLY A 21 17.63 -1.84 3.28
CA GLY A 21 16.67 -1.28 4.25
C GLY A 21 15.28 -0.95 3.67
N VAL A 22 15.04 -1.19 2.37
CA VAL A 22 13.73 -0.97 1.74
C VAL A 22 12.98 -2.29 1.62
N GLY A 23 12.01 -2.51 2.51
CA GLY A 23 11.01 -3.59 2.37
C GLY A 23 9.78 -3.14 1.57
N GLU A 24 8.85 -4.05 1.30
CA GLU A 24 7.65 -3.81 0.47
C GLU A 24 6.83 -2.60 0.96
N LYS A 25 6.63 -2.46 2.28
CA LYS A 25 5.95 -1.29 2.87
C LYS A 25 6.65 0.02 2.56
N VAL A 26 7.97 0.06 2.66
CA VAL A 26 8.74 1.28 2.41
C VAL A 26 8.72 1.59 0.92
N ALA A 27 8.84 0.58 0.06
CA ALA A 27 8.68 0.73 -1.38
C ALA A 27 7.31 1.32 -1.72
N ASP A 28 6.22 0.80 -1.16
CA ASP A 28 4.87 1.32 -1.38
C ASP A 28 4.69 2.78 -0.91
N CYS A 29 5.28 3.16 0.23
CA CYS A 29 5.28 4.56 0.66
C CYS A 29 5.97 5.48 -0.37
N VAL A 30 7.12 5.05 -0.90
CA VAL A 30 7.87 5.82 -1.92
C VAL A 30 7.05 5.92 -3.22
N LEU A 31 6.46 4.81 -3.65
CA LEU A 31 5.62 4.75 -4.85
C LEU A 31 4.43 5.70 -4.75
N LEU A 32 3.68 5.64 -3.64
CA LEU A 32 2.51 6.48 -3.42
C LEU A 32 2.88 7.96 -3.26
N PHE A 33 3.77 8.27 -2.32
CA PHE A 33 3.97 9.66 -1.87
C PHE A 33 5.00 10.45 -2.67
N SER A 34 5.85 9.79 -3.47
CA SER A 34 6.90 10.48 -4.24
C SER A 34 6.88 10.21 -5.75
N LEU A 35 6.34 9.07 -6.19
CA LEU A 35 6.38 8.67 -7.59
C LEU A 35 4.99 8.63 -8.26
N GLY A 36 3.91 8.93 -7.54
CA GLY A 36 2.57 9.08 -8.13
C GLY A 36 1.85 7.78 -8.47
N TYR A 37 2.27 6.64 -7.92
CA TYR A 37 1.54 5.38 -8.05
C TYR A 37 0.32 5.38 -7.12
N LEU A 38 -0.80 5.91 -7.62
CA LEU A 38 -2.02 6.12 -6.84
C LEU A 38 -2.68 4.82 -6.38
N GLU A 39 -2.34 3.71 -7.01
CA GLU A 39 -2.78 2.36 -6.65
C GLU A 39 -1.98 1.73 -5.51
N ALA A 40 -0.87 2.34 -5.06
CA ALA A 40 -0.03 1.78 -4.01
C ALA A 40 -0.68 1.92 -2.62
N VAL A 41 -0.68 0.84 -1.83
CA VAL A 41 -1.27 0.81 -0.49
C VAL A 41 -0.21 0.30 0.51
N PRO A 42 0.46 1.20 1.27
CA PRO A 42 1.48 0.78 2.21
C PRO A 42 0.89 0.05 3.43
N LEU A 43 1.14 -1.26 3.55
CA LEU A 43 0.66 -2.08 4.68
C LEU A 43 1.50 -1.90 5.96
N ASP A 44 1.37 -0.75 6.61
CA ASP A 44 1.94 -0.52 7.93
C ASP A 44 1.13 -1.21 9.06
N THR A 45 1.53 -1.02 10.31
CA THR A 45 0.85 -1.66 11.45
C THR A 45 -0.61 -1.22 11.59
N TRP A 46 -0.93 0.04 11.29
CA TRP A 46 -2.30 0.57 11.41
C TRP A 46 -3.19 0.07 10.29
N ILE A 47 -2.69 0.06 9.05
CA ILE A 47 -3.41 -0.49 7.92
C ILE A 47 -3.60 -2.01 8.09
N ARG A 48 -2.62 -2.73 8.64
CA ARG A 48 -2.79 -4.15 8.96
C ARG A 48 -3.87 -4.40 10.00
N SER A 49 -3.92 -3.59 11.07
CA SER A 49 -5.03 -3.65 12.03
C SER A 49 -6.36 -3.33 11.35
N ALA A 50 -6.43 -2.27 10.55
CA ALA A 50 -7.63 -1.92 9.80
C ALA A 50 -8.12 -3.03 8.87
N ILE A 51 -7.19 -3.73 8.20
CA ILE A 51 -7.52 -4.89 7.37
C ILE A 51 -8.07 -6.02 8.24
N ALA A 52 -7.43 -6.35 9.36
CA ALA A 52 -7.92 -7.39 10.26
C ALA A 52 -9.33 -7.11 10.81
N ASP A 53 -9.59 -5.85 11.16
CA ASP A 53 -10.84 -5.44 11.82
C ASP A 53 -11.99 -5.20 10.84
N HIS A 54 -11.71 -4.63 9.66
CA HIS A 54 -12.75 -4.16 8.72
C HIS A 54 -12.74 -4.85 7.36
N TYR A 55 -11.64 -5.48 6.96
CA TYR A 55 -11.46 -6.15 5.66
C TYR A 55 -10.80 -7.53 5.81
N PRO A 56 -11.32 -8.42 6.68
CA PRO A 56 -10.65 -9.69 6.99
C PRO A 56 -10.51 -10.61 5.77
N ASP A 57 -11.37 -10.46 4.76
CA ASP A 57 -11.30 -11.13 3.47
C ASP A 57 -10.08 -10.72 2.62
N CYS A 58 -9.51 -9.54 2.90
CA CYS A 58 -8.29 -9.05 2.27
C CYS A 58 -7.01 -9.53 2.96
N ASP A 59 -7.07 -10.10 4.17
CA ASP A 59 -5.89 -10.72 4.78
C ASP A 59 -5.61 -12.09 4.16
N ARG A 60 -4.58 -12.16 3.32
CA ARG A 60 -4.23 -13.34 2.52
C ARG A 60 -2.94 -14.03 2.99
N GLY A 61 -2.38 -13.66 4.13
CA GLY A 61 -1.22 -14.32 4.74
C GLY A 61 0.15 -13.93 4.16
N SER A 62 0.22 -13.32 2.97
CA SER A 62 1.44 -12.73 2.41
C SER A 62 1.26 -11.24 2.13
N TYR A 63 2.36 -10.46 2.15
CA TYR A 63 2.29 -9.03 1.85
C TYR A 63 1.72 -8.78 0.45
N ALA A 64 2.23 -9.50 -0.55
CA ALA A 64 1.85 -9.31 -1.94
C ALA A 64 0.36 -9.61 -2.19
N GLU A 65 -0.16 -10.70 -1.61
CA GLU A 65 -1.57 -11.07 -1.78
C GLU A 65 -2.50 -10.16 -0.98
N THR A 66 -2.14 -9.80 0.26
CA THR A 66 -2.92 -8.83 1.05
C THR A 66 -2.93 -7.46 0.39
N SER A 67 -1.79 -7.01 -0.15
CA SER A 67 -1.64 -5.75 -0.89
C SER A 67 -2.54 -5.74 -2.13
N ARG A 68 -2.54 -6.82 -2.93
CA ARG A 68 -3.43 -6.93 -4.10
C ARG A 68 -4.90 -6.89 -3.69
N ALA A 69 -5.29 -7.69 -2.70
CA ALA A 69 -6.69 -7.76 -2.25
C ALA A 69 -7.20 -6.42 -1.72
N ILE A 70 -6.42 -5.73 -0.88
CA ILE A 70 -6.85 -4.43 -0.34
C ILE A 70 -6.86 -3.34 -1.41
N ARG A 71 -5.93 -3.37 -2.39
CA ARG A 71 -5.94 -2.44 -3.53
C ARG A 71 -7.23 -2.58 -4.33
N GLU A 72 -7.60 -3.81 -4.69
CA GLU A 72 -8.85 -4.10 -5.40
C GLU A 72 -10.06 -3.65 -4.58
N ARG A 73 -10.07 -3.93 -3.27
CA ARG A 73 -11.16 -3.54 -2.36
C ARG A 73 -11.33 -2.03 -2.22
N LEU A 74 -10.24 -1.27 -2.25
CA LEU A 74 -10.21 0.19 -2.05
C LEU A 74 -10.30 1.00 -3.35
N GLY A 75 -10.67 0.37 -4.47
CA GLY A 75 -10.93 1.08 -5.73
C GLY A 75 -9.79 1.06 -6.74
N GLY A 76 -8.86 0.11 -6.61
CA GLY A 76 -7.84 -0.19 -7.61
C GLY A 76 -6.89 0.98 -7.84
N GLU A 77 -7.07 1.68 -8.97
CA GLU A 77 -6.24 2.81 -9.42
C GLU A 77 -6.08 3.90 -8.35
N TYR A 78 -7.11 4.15 -7.54
CA TYR A 78 -7.09 5.21 -6.51
C TYR A 78 -6.98 4.67 -5.08
N ALA A 79 -6.59 3.41 -4.91
CA ALA A 79 -6.55 2.75 -3.60
C ALA A 79 -5.66 3.47 -2.58
N GLY A 80 -4.56 4.09 -3.00
CA GLY A 80 -3.67 4.88 -2.15
C GLY A 80 -4.33 6.13 -1.59
N TYR A 81 -5.22 6.78 -2.34
CA TYR A 81 -6.03 7.89 -1.81
C TYR A 81 -7.02 7.38 -0.77
N ALA A 82 -7.78 6.33 -1.09
CA ALA A 82 -8.73 5.73 -0.16
C ALA A 82 -8.05 5.29 1.14
N GLN A 83 -6.87 4.66 1.04
CA GLN A 83 -6.06 4.28 2.20
C GLN A 83 -5.63 5.49 3.04
N THR A 84 -5.28 6.61 2.42
CA THR A 84 -4.85 7.82 3.15
C THR A 84 -6.00 8.39 3.99
N TYR A 85 -7.22 8.41 3.46
CA TYR A 85 -8.42 8.81 4.21
C TYR A 85 -8.76 7.81 5.33
N LEU A 86 -8.72 6.50 5.03
CA LEU A 86 -8.95 5.45 6.01
C LEU A 86 -7.96 5.57 7.19
N PHE A 87 -6.67 5.73 6.88
CA PHE A 87 -5.63 5.91 7.88
C PHE A 87 -5.90 7.13 8.76
N TYR A 88 -6.26 8.27 8.17
CA TYR A 88 -6.57 9.48 8.90
C TYR A 88 -7.78 9.30 9.82
N TYR A 89 -8.87 8.73 9.30
CA TYR A 89 -10.10 8.46 10.06
C TYR A 89 -9.84 7.60 11.30
N LEU A 90 -9.18 6.45 11.11
CA LEU A 90 -8.88 5.52 12.20
C LEU A 90 -7.93 6.13 13.23
N ARG A 91 -6.94 6.91 12.78
CA ARG A 91 -5.98 7.54 13.69
C ARG A 91 -6.56 8.74 14.45
N ALA A 92 -7.56 9.41 13.87
CA ALA A 92 -8.27 10.51 14.51
C ALA A 92 -9.34 10.05 15.52
N GLY A 93 -9.55 8.73 15.68
CA GLY A 93 -10.54 8.16 16.60
C GLY A 93 -11.96 8.15 16.02
N GLY A 94 -12.11 8.06 14.70
CA GLY A 94 -13.41 7.83 14.09
C GLY A 94 -13.96 6.46 14.47
N GLU A 95 -15.07 6.44 15.22
CA GLU A 95 -15.93 5.26 15.45
C GLU A 95 -16.93 5.11 14.30
#